data_AF-A0A1J4JJZ5-F1
#
_entry.id   AF-A0A1J4JJZ5-F1
#
_cell.length_a   1.000
_cell.length_b   1.000
_cell.length_c   1.000
_cell.angle_alpha   90.00
_cell.angle_beta   90.00
_cell.angle_gamma   90.00
#
_symmetry.space_group_name_H-M   'P 1'
#
loop_
_entity.id
_entity.type
_entity.pdbx_description
1 polymer ?
#
loop_
_entity_poly.entity_id
_entity_poly.type
_entity_poly.pdbx_seq_one_letter_code
_entity_poly.pdbx_strand_id
1 'polypeptide(L)'
;MDSIVSETQQEVVEELQHLVEEKGIKEKVLADAQELAKIAARHILDESQPELQSFPSIPVDGDKELQYLLVLEFLQSAGFKFAPSVLRFESQHPEIELNRRELGKQLNLCTYDRTPYLVQLIEEQLKAAED
;
A
#
# COMPACT_ATOMS: atom_id res chain seq x y z
N MET A 1 11.77 -25.32 -8.19
CA MET A 1 10.52 -24.56 -7.98
C MET A 1 10.78 -23.06 -7.90
N ASP A 2 11.93 -22.61 -7.38
CA ASP A 2 12.27 -21.18 -7.37
C ASP A 2 12.44 -20.53 -8.77
N SER A 3 12.84 -21.28 -9.80
CA SER A 3 12.99 -20.68 -11.15
C SER A 3 11.66 -20.31 -11.81
N ILE A 4 10.61 -21.14 -11.65
CA ILE A 4 9.29 -20.92 -12.27
C ILE A 4 8.59 -19.68 -11.66
N VAL A 5 8.78 -19.45 -10.35
CA VAL A 5 8.24 -18.28 -9.63
C VAL A 5 9.02 -17.00 -9.97
N SER A 6 10.29 -17.11 -10.37
CA SER A 6 11.11 -16.00 -10.85
C SER A 6 10.79 -15.64 -12.31
N GLU A 7 10.55 -16.63 -13.17
CA GLU A 7 10.23 -16.43 -14.59
C GLU A 7 8.86 -15.73 -14.76
N THR A 8 7.84 -16.20 -14.04
CA THR A 8 6.50 -15.55 -14.04
C THR A 8 6.51 -14.14 -13.46
N GLN A 9 7.47 -13.80 -12.61
CA GLN A 9 7.63 -12.43 -12.09
C GLN A 9 8.17 -11.49 -13.14
N GLN A 10 9.17 -11.96 -13.88
CA GLN A 10 9.82 -11.17 -14.90
C GLN A 10 8.85 -10.90 -16.05
N GLU A 11 8.06 -11.91 -16.43
CA GLU A 11 7.01 -11.77 -17.45
C GLU A 11 5.97 -10.70 -17.08
N VAL A 12 5.46 -10.68 -15.84
CA VAL A 12 4.50 -9.64 -15.39
C VAL A 12 5.12 -8.24 -15.39
N VAL A 13 6.39 -8.11 -15.00
CA VAL A 13 7.09 -6.82 -15.01
C VAL A 13 7.33 -6.33 -16.44
N GLU A 14 7.71 -7.24 -17.35
CA GLU A 14 7.93 -6.94 -18.76
C GLU A 14 6.62 -6.55 -19.47
N GLU A 15 5.51 -7.26 -19.21
CA GLU A 15 4.18 -6.86 -19.70
C GLU A 15 3.77 -5.48 -19.18
N LEU A 16 4.06 -5.18 -17.92
CA LEU A 16 3.74 -3.88 -17.33
C LEU A 16 4.56 -2.76 -17.99
N GLN A 17 5.84 -2.99 -18.27
CA GLN A 17 6.70 -2.05 -18.99
C GLN A 17 6.20 -1.81 -20.42
N HIS A 18 5.86 -2.88 -21.14
CA HIS A 18 5.31 -2.78 -22.48
C HIS A 18 3.99 -1.99 -22.51
N LEU A 19 3.11 -2.22 -21.53
CA LEU A 19 1.86 -1.47 -21.41
C LEU A 19 2.10 0.02 -21.11
N VAL A 20 3.08 0.34 -20.26
CA VAL A 20 3.47 1.72 -19.94
C VAL A 20 3.92 2.47 -21.18
N GLU A 21 4.71 1.82 -22.03
CA GLU A 21 5.19 2.37 -23.30
C GLU A 21 4.09 2.50 -24.35
N GLU A 22 3.31 1.42 -24.58
CA GLU A 22 2.24 1.39 -25.59
C GLU A 22 1.16 2.45 -25.31
N LYS A 23 0.81 2.65 -24.03
CA LYS A 23 -0.24 3.58 -23.62
C LYS A 23 0.28 5.01 -23.38
N GLY A 24 1.58 5.27 -23.57
CA GLY A 24 2.17 6.59 -23.31
C GLY A 24 1.93 7.09 -21.88
N ILE A 25 1.89 6.16 -20.91
CA ILE A 25 1.56 6.47 -19.52
C ILE A 25 2.61 7.42 -18.94
N LYS A 26 3.87 7.23 -19.33
CA LYS A 26 5.00 8.02 -18.86
C LYS A 26 4.85 9.50 -19.26
N GLU A 27 4.51 9.78 -20.51
CA GLU A 27 4.30 11.14 -21.02
C GLU A 27 3.12 11.80 -20.31
N LYS A 28 2.02 11.06 -20.13
CA LYS A 28 0.82 11.55 -19.44
C LYS A 28 1.11 11.89 -17.98
N VAL A 29 1.74 10.97 -17.24
CA VAL A 29 2.12 11.19 -15.83
C VAL A 29 3.07 12.38 -15.69
N LEU A 30 4.02 12.54 -16.61
CA LEU A 30 4.96 13.67 -16.59
C LEU A 30 4.24 15.01 -16.88
N ALA A 31 3.28 15.03 -17.81
CA ALA A 31 2.45 16.20 -18.07
C ALA A 31 1.59 16.58 -16.86
N ASP A 32 0.92 15.60 -16.25
CA ASP A 32 0.10 15.79 -15.05
C ASP A 32 0.96 16.32 -13.88
N ALA A 33 2.14 15.75 -13.65
CA ALA A 33 3.08 16.20 -12.62
C ALA A 33 3.55 17.65 -12.87
N GLN A 34 3.82 18.02 -14.11
CA GLN A 34 4.18 19.40 -14.46
C GLN A 34 3.02 20.38 -14.24
N GLU A 35 1.78 19.97 -14.51
CA GLU A 35 0.60 20.79 -14.26
C GLU A 35 0.39 21.05 -12.77
N LEU A 36 0.44 19.99 -11.95
CA LEU A 36 0.35 20.10 -10.49
C LEU A 36 1.44 21.02 -9.93
N ALA A 37 2.69 20.86 -10.41
CA ALA A 37 3.81 21.72 -10.00
C ALA A 37 3.60 23.19 -10.39
N LYS A 38 3.02 23.47 -11.57
CA LYS A 38 2.69 24.84 -11.99
C LYS A 38 1.60 25.47 -11.12
N ILE A 39 0.57 24.71 -10.76
CA ILE A 39 -0.50 25.18 -9.87
C ILE A 39 0.09 25.56 -8.51
N ALA A 40 0.86 24.65 -7.91
CA ALA A 40 1.53 24.91 -6.63
C ALA A 40 2.46 26.14 -6.71
N ALA A 41 3.28 26.26 -7.76
CA ALA A 41 4.18 27.39 -7.93
C ALA A 41 3.45 28.73 -8.09
N ARG A 42 2.32 28.76 -8.81
CA ARG A 42 1.50 29.97 -8.97
C ARG A 42 0.90 30.42 -7.66
N HIS A 43 0.38 29.49 -6.84
CA HIS A 43 -0.15 29.81 -5.53
C HIS A 43 0.93 30.35 -4.56
N ILE A 44 2.14 29.79 -4.60
CA ILE A 44 3.29 30.29 -3.81
C ILE A 44 3.69 31.73 -4.21
N LEU A 45 3.59 32.06 -5.50
CA LEU A 45 3.94 33.39 -6.01
C LEU A 45 2.81 34.41 -5.84
N ASP A 46 1.56 33.95 -5.79
CA ASP A 46 0.34 34.76 -5.69
C ASP A 46 -0.74 33.98 -4.91
N GLU A 47 -0.93 34.35 -3.64
CA GLU A 47 -1.91 33.73 -2.74
C GLU A 47 -3.37 33.87 -3.21
N SER A 48 -3.64 34.75 -4.19
CA SER A 48 -4.99 34.86 -4.78
C SER A 48 -5.32 33.74 -5.77
N GLN A 49 -4.32 32.96 -6.21
CA GLN A 49 -4.50 31.79 -7.06
C GLN A 49 -4.99 30.59 -6.23
N PRO A 50 -5.66 29.60 -6.86
CA PRO A 50 -6.12 28.40 -6.15
C PRO A 50 -4.94 27.55 -5.64
N GLU A 51 -5.06 27.10 -4.39
CA GLU A 51 -4.14 26.13 -3.80
C GLU A 51 -4.27 24.76 -4.49
N LEU A 52 -3.18 24.00 -4.49
CA LEU A 52 -3.20 22.63 -4.97
C LEU A 52 -4.14 21.78 -4.10
N GLN A 53 -5.12 21.13 -4.73
CA GLN A 53 -6.04 20.25 -4.01
C GLN A 53 -5.27 19.06 -3.41
N SER A 54 -5.51 18.79 -2.13
CA SER A 54 -4.98 17.60 -1.48
C SER A 54 -5.72 16.35 -1.97
N PHE A 55 -4.98 15.25 -2.09
CA PHE A 55 -5.59 13.95 -2.36
C PHE A 55 -6.30 13.43 -1.10
N PRO A 56 -7.43 12.72 -1.24
CA PRO A 56 -8.12 12.12 -0.10
C PRO A 56 -7.19 11.13 0.61
N SER A 57 -7.08 11.26 1.93
CA SER A 57 -6.31 10.36 2.79
C SER A 57 -7.23 9.51 3.65
N ILE A 58 -6.79 8.29 3.98
CA ILE A 58 -7.45 7.46 4.97
C ILE A 58 -6.92 7.87 6.35
N PRO A 59 -7.78 8.23 7.31
CA PRO A 59 -7.33 8.55 8.65
C PRO A 59 -6.76 7.29 9.34
N VAL A 60 -5.54 7.40 9.87
CA VAL A 60 -4.79 6.32 10.57
C VAL A 60 -4.58 6.67 12.04
N ASP A 61 -5.54 7.34 12.66
CA ASP A 61 -5.50 7.73 14.06
C ASP A 61 -6.10 6.65 14.98
N GLY A 62 -5.46 6.41 16.13
CA GLY A 62 -5.93 5.48 17.16
C GLY A 62 -6.11 4.05 16.62
N ASP A 63 -7.30 3.48 16.84
CA ASP A 63 -7.61 2.10 16.43
C ASP A 63 -7.51 1.87 14.91
N LYS A 64 -7.60 2.93 14.10
CA LYS A 64 -7.49 2.81 12.64
C LYS A 64 -6.07 2.52 12.19
N GLU A 65 -5.06 2.96 12.95
CA GLU A 65 -3.66 2.62 12.68
C GLU A 65 -3.47 1.10 12.73
N LEU A 66 -4.01 0.47 13.79
CA LEU A 66 -3.95 -0.97 13.95
C LEU A 66 -4.67 -1.70 12.82
N GLN A 67 -5.87 -1.25 12.44
CA GLN A 67 -6.61 -1.83 11.31
C GLN A 67 -5.83 -1.73 10.00
N TYR A 68 -5.25 -0.55 9.75
CA TYR A 68 -4.41 -0.32 8.58
C TYR A 68 -3.20 -1.26 8.55
N LEU A 69 -2.48 -1.37 9.67
CA LEU A 69 -1.31 -2.25 9.80
C LEU A 69 -1.69 -3.73 9.61
N LEU A 70 -2.84 -4.16 10.12
CA LEU A 70 -3.35 -5.52 9.93
C LEU A 70 -3.69 -5.83 8.46
N VAL A 71 -4.28 -4.87 7.73
CA VAL A 71 -4.53 -5.03 6.29
C VAL A 71 -3.22 -5.05 5.51
N LEU A 72 -2.29 -4.14 5.82
CA LEU A 72 -0.97 -4.10 5.19
C LEU A 72 -0.20 -5.40 5.43
N GLU A 73 -0.26 -5.94 6.65
CA GLU A 73 0.34 -7.22 7.03
C GLU A 73 -0.28 -8.37 6.26
N PHE A 74 -1.61 -8.41 6.17
CA PHE A 74 -2.30 -9.43 5.40
C PHE A 74 -1.85 -9.43 3.94
N LEU A 75 -1.79 -8.27 3.30
CA LEU A 75 -1.37 -8.17 1.91
C LEU A 75 0.07 -8.66 1.70
N GLN A 76 0.97 -8.34 2.64
CA GLN A 76 2.36 -8.78 2.57
C GLN A 76 2.50 -10.30 2.81
N SER A 77 1.86 -10.83 3.87
CA SER A 77 1.94 -12.24 4.25
C SER A 77 1.22 -13.17 3.28
N ALA A 78 0.13 -12.72 2.66
CA ALA A 78 -0.56 -13.44 1.59
C ALA A 78 0.21 -13.44 0.25
N GLY A 79 1.31 -12.70 0.15
CA GLY A 79 2.20 -12.71 -1.02
C GLY A 79 1.79 -11.76 -2.15
N PHE A 80 0.94 -10.76 -1.89
CA PHE A 80 0.62 -9.74 -2.89
C PHE A 80 1.82 -8.80 -3.08
N LYS A 81 2.36 -8.74 -4.30
CA LYS A 81 3.62 -8.02 -4.59
C LYS A 81 3.43 -6.50 -4.69
N PHE A 82 2.31 -6.06 -5.27
CA PHE A 82 2.05 -4.65 -5.55
C PHE A 82 1.04 -4.03 -4.60
N ALA A 83 0.05 -4.80 -4.15
CA ALA A 83 -1.04 -4.30 -3.30
C ALA A 83 -0.57 -3.59 -2.02
N PRO A 84 0.47 -4.07 -1.28
CA PRO A 84 0.99 -3.33 -0.13
C PRO A 84 1.51 -1.93 -0.47
N SER A 85 2.18 -1.80 -1.62
CA SER A 85 2.69 -0.50 -2.08
C SER A 85 1.55 0.40 -2.55
N VAL A 86 0.61 -0.13 -3.33
CA VAL A 86 -0.59 0.60 -3.77
C VAL A 86 -1.38 1.12 -2.57
N LEU A 87 -1.63 0.27 -1.56
CA LEU A 87 -2.34 0.67 -0.34
C LEU A 87 -1.65 1.84 0.35
N ARG A 88 -0.32 1.81 0.50
CA ARG A 88 0.45 2.90 1.11
C ARG A 88 0.32 4.21 0.36
N PHE A 89 0.43 4.20 -0.96
CA PHE A 89 0.32 5.42 -1.76
C PHE A 89 -1.12 5.93 -1.84
N GLU A 90 -2.11 5.06 -2.09
CA GLU A 90 -3.51 5.47 -2.23
C GLU A 90 -4.12 5.94 -0.91
N SER A 91 -3.66 5.39 0.22
CA SER A 91 -4.10 5.86 1.55
C SER A 91 -3.41 7.16 2.00
N GLN A 92 -2.43 7.66 1.24
CA GLN A 92 -1.56 8.79 1.57
C GLN A 92 -0.62 8.54 2.76
N HIS A 93 -0.14 7.31 2.93
CA HIS A 93 0.81 6.90 3.98
C HIS A 93 2.02 6.11 3.42
N PRO A 94 2.78 6.66 2.45
CA PRO A 94 3.94 5.99 1.86
C PRO A 94 5.05 5.63 2.86
N GLU A 95 5.14 6.38 3.96
CA GLU A 95 6.15 6.26 5.01
C GLU A 95 5.86 5.18 6.05
N ILE A 96 4.62 4.67 6.12
CA ILE A 96 4.29 3.63 7.09
C ILE A 96 5.01 2.33 6.69
N GLU A 97 5.91 1.90 7.57
CA GLU A 97 6.62 0.63 7.46
C GLU A 97 6.04 -0.38 8.45
N LEU A 98 5.72 -1.57 7.96
CA LEU A 98 5.22 -2.64 8.80
C LEU A 98 6.36 -3.44 9.40
N ASN A 99 6.43 -3.48 10.73
CA ASN A 99 7.22 -4.46 11.47
C ASN A 99 6.33 -5.61 11.94
N ARG A 100 6.23 -6.68 11.13
CA ARG A 100 5.38 -7.85 11.45
C ARG A 100 5.69 -8.44 12.83
N ARG A 101 6.96 -8.55 13.21
CA ARG A 101 7.35 -9.16 14.50
C ARG A 101 6.87 -8.31 15.67
N GLU A 102 6.95 -7.00 15.56
CA GLU A 102 6.52 -6.08 16.60
C GLU A 102 4.99 -6.07 16.72
N LEU A 103 4.28 -5.96 15.59
CA LEU A 103 2.82 -6.03 15.56
C LEU A 103 2.28 -7.32 16.18
N GLY A 104 2.88 -8.47 15.84
CA GLY A 104 2.47 -9.75 16.41
C GLY A 104 2.70 -9.86 17.91
N LYS A 105 3.79 -9.28 18.42
CA LYS A 105 4.05 -9.22 19.87
C LYS A 105 3.03 -8.34 20.59
N GLN A 106 2.68 -7.18 20.02
CA GLN A 106 1.69 -6.28 20.58
C GLN A 106 0.31 -6.95 20.68
N LEU A 107 -0.04 -7.78 19.69
CA LEU A 107 -1.31 -8.50 19.63
C LEU A 107 -1.28 -9.89 20.28
N ASN A 108 -0.15 -10.30 20.84
CA ASN A 108 0.06 -11.65 21.41
C ASN A 108 -0.23 -12.79 20.42
N LEU A 109 0.10 -12.60 19.14
CA LEU A 109 -0.13 -13.55 18.05
C LEU A 109 1.13 -14.38 17.72
N CYS A 110 0.93 -15.47 16.98
CA CYS A 110 2.02 -16.32 16.49
C CYS A 110 2.87 -15.57 15.45
N THR A 111 4.14 -15.32 15.78
CA THR A 111 5.06 -14.54 14.93
C THR A 111 6.03 -15.40 14.10
N TYR A 112 6.07 -16.73 14.31
CA TYR A 112 7.07 -17.60 13.68
C TYR A 112 6.62 -18.17 12.32
N ASP A 113 5.32 -18.23 12.06
CA ASP A 113 4.78 -18.63 10.76
C ASP A 113 4.38 -17.42 9.90
N ARG A 114 3.98 -17.70 8.65
CA ARG A 114 3.54 -16.69 7.68
C ARG A 114 2.03 -16.51 7.64
N THR A 115 1.29 -17.08 8.60
CA THR A 115 -0.16 -16.92 8.65
C THR A 115 -0.46 -15.44 8.93
N PRO A 116 -1.25 -14.78 8.07
CA PRO A 116 -1.66 -13.39 8.30
C PRO A 116 -2.32 -13.22 9.67
N TYR A 117 -2.03 -12.12 10.36
CA TYR A 117 -2.59 -11.87 11.69
C TYR A 117 -4.10 -11.71 11.68
N LEU A 118 -4.68 -11.14 10.62
CA LEU A 118 -6.14 -11.11 10.47
C LEU A 118 -6.75 -12.52 10.46
N VAL A 119 -6.07 -13.50 9.86
CA VAL A 119 -6.54 -14.90 9.85
C VAL A 119 -6.45 -15.47 11.27
N GLN A 120 -5.32 -15.28 11.95
CA GLN A 120 -5.14 -15.76 13.34
C GLN A 120 -6.21 -15.18 14.28
N LEU A 121 -6.50 -13.87 14.18
CA LEU A 121 -7.54 -13.22 14.99
C LEU A 121 -8.94 -13.80 14.73
N ILE A 122 -9.29 -14.05 13.46
CA ILE A 122 -10.59 -14.66 13.11
C ILE A 122 -10.67 -16.09 13.65
N GLU A 123 -9.60 -16.88 13.52
CA GLU A 123 -9.55 -18.24 14.05
C GLU A 123 -9.72 -18.29 15.57
N GLU A 124 -9.13 -17.35 16.31
CA GLU A 124 -9.31 -17.23 17.75
C GLU A 124 -10.75 -16.86 18.13
N GLN A 125 -11.36 -15.92 17.39
CA GLN A 125 -12.76 -15.56 17.61
C GLN A 125 -13.73 -16.71 17.35
N LEU A 126 -13.48 -17.51 16.30
CA LEU A 126 -14.30 -18.68 16.00
C LEU A 126 -14.20 -19.74 17.10
N LYS A 127 -13.00 -20.03 17.61
CA LYS A 127 -12.80 -20.98 18.73
C LYS A 127 -13.52 -20.51 19.99
N ALA A 128 -13.39 -19.22 20.34
CA ALA A 128 -14.05 -18.65 21.51
C ALA A 128 -15.58 -18.62 21.41
N ALA A 129 -16.15 -18.74 20.20
CA ALA A 129 -17.59 -18.83 19.98
C ALA A 129 -18.12 -20.28 19.98
N GLU A 130 -17.23 -21.27 19.85
CA GLU A 130 -17.56 -22.71 19.91
C GLU A 130 -17.49 -23.28 21.34
N ASP A 131 -16.80 -22.60 22.25
CA ASP A 131 -16.71 -22.87 23.70
C ASP A 131 -17.85 -22.21 24.50
#